data_AF-A0A2E9NSS3-F1
#
_entry.id   AF-A0A2E9NSS3-F1
#
_cell.length_a   1.000
_cell.length_b   1.000
_cell.length_c   1.000
_cell.angle_alpha   90.00
_cell.angle_beta   90.00
_cell.angle_gamma   90.00
#
_symmetry.space_group_name_H-M   'P 1'
#
loop_
_entity.id
_entity.type
_entity.pdbx_description
1 polymer ?
#
loop_
_entity_poly.entity_id
_entity_poly.type
_entity_poly.pdbx_seq_one_letter_code
_entity_poly.pdbx_strand_id
1 'polypeptide(L)'
;MLVLAALSLLQPLFTRVFIRKEKIDIFAFSAPQFRITDMFAVGLVGLLVWALINSLGWDDESQGAPQVIIVITLAIILITLSNAIFRRGNEGYSEGSALDLSSDLGGLARTSYNFRVFEFFLWLCGFVFAWWVGGILVASTLFVIGYMRIRGNESLGMTAAYVVVIGCLIYFLFDQGFHIAWPESLVRSMFPELRGIIPTI
;
A
#
# COMPACT_ATOMS: atom_id res chain seq x y z
N MET A 1 0.35 -13.60 -18.39
CA MET A 1 -0.24 -12.95 -17.18
C MET A 1 0.14 -11.48 -17.10
N LEU A 2 1.42 -11.11 -17.05
CA LEU A 2 1.85 -9.70 -16.96
C LEU A 2 1.38 -8.80 -18.12
N VAL A 3 1.44 -9.30 -19.36
CA VAL A 3 0.96 -8.55 -20.55
C VAL A 3 -0.56 -8.34 -20.50
N LEU A 4 -1.31 -9.35 -20.06
CA LEU A 4 -2.77 -9.25 -19.90
C LEU A 4 -3.15 -8.31 -18.74
N ALA A 5 -2.39 -8.31 -17.64
CA ALA A 5 -2.56 -7.38 -16.53
C ALA A 5 -2.27 -5.94 -16.98
N ALA A 6 -1.15 -5.71 -17.67
CA ALA A 6 -0.80 -4.41 -18.24
C ALA A 6 -1.86 -3.91 -19.25
N LEU A 7 -2.36 -4.80 -20.11
CA LEU A 7 -3.45 -4.48 -21.03
C LEU A 7 -4.75 -4.15 -20.31
N SER A 8 -5.11 -4.88 -19.24
CA SER A 8 -6.31 -4.59 -18.44
C SER A 8 -6.22 -3.24 -17.71
N LEU A 9 -5.01 -2.86 -17.26
CA LEU A 9 -4.72 -1.57 -16.62
C LEU A 9 -4.82 -0.40 -17.61
N LEU A 10 -4.37 -0.61 -18.85
CA LEU A 10 -4.37 0.42 -19.90
C LEU A 10 -5.70 0.52 -20.65
N GLN A 11 -6.50 -0.55 -20.65
CA GLN A 11 -7.81 -0.61 -21.31
C GLN A 11 -8.73 0.57 -20.94
N PRO A 12 -8.96 0.94 -19.66
CA PRO A 12 -9.85 2.05 -19.33
C PRO A 12 -9.35 3.40 -19.86
N LEU A 13 -8.03 3.62 -19.89
CA LEU A 13 -7.44 4.83 -20.46
C LEU A 13 -7.61 4.88 -21.98
N PHE A 14 -7.34 3.76 -22.67
CA PHE A 14 -7.51 3.65 -24.12
C PHE A 14 -8.97 3.83 -24.53
N THR A 15 -9.92 3.24 -23.79
CA THR A 15 -11.35 3.38 -24.09
C THR A 15 -11.84 4.81 -23.83
N ARG A 16 -11.44 5.46 -22.73
CA ARG A 16 -11.89 6.84 -22.41
C ARG A 16 -11.32 7.88 -23.37
N VAL A 17 -10.01 7.83 -23.64
CA VAL A 17 -9.32 8.85 -24.45
C VAL A 17 -9.52 8.62 -25.95
N PHE A 18 -9.32 7.39 -26.42
CA PHE A 18 -9.27 7.09 -27.85
C PHE A 18 -10.65 6.78 -28.45
N ILE A 19 -11.50 6.05 -27.73
CA ILE A 19 -12.81 5.62 -28.23
C ILE A 19 -13.90 6.67 -27.92
N ARG A 20 -13.96 7.15 -26.67
CA ARG A 20 -14.98 8.13 -26.24
C ARG A 20 -14.63 9.57 -26.58
N LYS A 21 -13.39 9.87 -26.99
CA LYS A 21 -12.88 11.24 -27.23
C LYS A 21 -13.27 12.21 -26.10
N GLU A 22 -13.25 11.70 -24.88
CA GLU A 22 -13.64 12.46 -23.70
C GLU A 22 -12.63 13.61 -23.54
N LYS A 23 -13.10 14.86 -23.58
CA LYS A 23 -12.23 16.02 -23.34
C LYS A 23 -11.77 15.94 -21.89
N ILE A 24 -10.50 15.61 -21.67
CA ILE A 24 -9.89 15.67 -20.35
C ILE A 24 -9.72 17.15 -20.03
N ASP A 25 -10.68 17.69 -19.29
CA ASP A 25 -10.61 19.06 -18.84
C ASP A 25 -9.71 19.14 -17.61
N ILE A 26 -8.43 19.41 -17.85
CA ILE A 26 -7.34 19.41 -16.86
C ILE A 26 -7.48 20.62 -15.91
N PHE A 27 -8.17 21.68 -16.34
CA PHE A 27 -8.33 22.95 -15.64
C PHE A 27 -9.78 23.23 -15.19
N ALA A 28 -10.63 22.20 -15.17
CA ALA A 28 -11.99 22.31 -14.65
C ALA A 28 -11.98 22.38 -13.12
N PHE A 29 -11.64 23.54 -12.56
CA PHE A 29 -11.72 23.84 -11.13
C PHE A 29 -13.06 24.50 -10.78
N SER A 30 -13.54 24.26 -9.56
CA SER A 30 -14.76 24.79 -8.96
C SER A 30 -14.46 25.27 -7.54
N ALA A 31 -15.44 25.91 -6.89
CA ALA A 31 -15.28 26.32 -5.49
C ALA A 31 -14.94 25.11 -4.59
N PRO A 32 -14.03 25.26 -3.61
CA PRO A 32 -13.60 24.15 -2.77
C PRO A 32 -14.76 23.58 -1.95
N GLN A 33 -15.00 22.27 -2.07
CA GLN A 33 -16.03 21.56 -1.31
C GLN A 33 -15.42 20.50 -0.38
N PHE A 34 -15.40 20.81 0.91
CA PHE A 34 -14.92 19.92 1.96
C PHE A 34 -16.01 18.95 2.42
N ARG A 35 -15.64 17.69 2.62
CA ARG A 35 -16.52 16.63 3.15
C ARG A 35 -15.84 15.91 4.32
N ILE A 36 -16.64 15.28 5.17
CA ILE A 36 -16.15 14.47 6.30
C ILE A 36 -15.25 13.33 5.82
N THR A 37 -15.50 12.79 4.63
CA THR A 37 -14.67 11.74 4.02
C THR A 37 -13.23 12.20 3.75
N ASP A 38 -12.99 13.50 3.57
CA ASP A 38 -11.65 14.06 3.38
C ASP A 38 -10.81 14.02 4.66
N MET A 39 -11.45 13.91 5.84
CA MET A 39 -10.74 13.88 7.12
C MET A 39 -9.77 12.70 7.22
N PHE A 40 -10.08 11.56 6.56
CA PHE A 40 -9.15 10.45 6.49
C PHE A 40 -7.88 10.81 5.73
N ALA A 41 -8.01 11.42 4.55
CA ALA A 41 -6.87 11.85 3.74
C ALA A 41 -6.07 12.95 4.45
N VAL A 42 -6.74 13.92 5.07
CA VAL A 42 -6.10 14.98 5.88
C VAL A 42 -5.35 14.38 7.07
N GLY A 43 -5.95 13.42 7.77
CA GLY A 43 -5.30 12.69 8.87
C GLY A 43 -4.07 11.92 8.40
N LEU A 44 -4.17 11.24 7.24
CA LEU A 44 -3.05 10.53 6.62
C LEU A 44 -1.92 11.48 6.21
N VAL A 45 -2.24 12.66 5.65
CA VAL A 45 -1.25 13.72 5.38
C VAL A 45 -0.57 14.15 6.68
N GLY A 46 -1.33 14.42 7.74
CA GLY A 46 -0.77 14.78 9.05
C GLY A 46 0.17 13.71 9.60
N LEU A 47 -0.22 12.43 9.51
CA LEU A 47 0.60 11.29 9.93
C LEU A 47 1.89 11.19 9.11
N LEU A 48 1.80 11.34 7.78
CA LEU A 48 2.97 11.28 6.90
C LEU A 48 3.93 12.45 7.12
N VAL A 49 3.40 13.66 7.33
CA VAL A 49 4.22 14.84 7.70
C VAL A 49 4.91 14.59 9.05
N TRP A 50 4.18 14.08 10.04
CA TRP A 50 4.77 13.73 11.33
C TRP A 50 5.86 12.65 11.18
N ALA A 51 5.61 11.60 10.40
CA ALA A 51 6.59 10.55 10.12
C ALA A 51 7.82 11.10 9.39
N LEU A 52 7.63 12.03 8.44
CA LEU A 52 8.71 12.71 7.74
C LEU A 52 9.56 13.54 8.69
N ILE A 53 8.94 14.31 9.58
CA ILE A 53 9.67 15.11 10.58
C ILE A 53 10.47 14.20 11.52
N ASN A 54 9.90 13.06 11.95
CA ASN A 54 10.61 12.11 12.80
C ASN A 54 11.78 11.45 12.07
N SER A 55 11.64 11.15 10.78
CA SER A 55 12.71 10.51 10.01
C SER A 55 13.89 11.41 9.70
N LEU A 56 13.76 12.74 9.85
CA LEU A 56 14.88 13.69 9.74
C LEU A 56 15.93 13.51 10.86
N GLY A 57 15.54 12.87 11.97
CA GLY A 57 16.45 12.61 13.09
C GLY A 57 17.15 11.25 13.01
N TRP A 58 16.97 10.49 11.93
CA TRP A 58 17.57 9.17 11.76
C TRP A 58 18.96 9.28 11.11
N ASP A 59 19.78 8.24 11.26
CA ASP A 59 21.11 8.19 10.65
C ASP A 59 21.03 8.28 9.12
N ASP A 60 22.00 8.94 8.50
CA ASP A 60 22.02 9.25 7.06
C ASP A 60 21.81 8.04 6.14
N GLU A 61 22.33 6.88 6.56
CA GLU A 61 22.20 5.62 5.82
C GLU A 61 20.79 5.01 5.89
N SER A 62 20.02 5.33 6.93
CA SER A 62 18.71 4.72 7.21
C SER A 62 17.51 5.59 6.82
N GLN A 63 17.72 6.90 6.64
CA GLN A 63 16.64 7.86 6.43
C GLN A 63 16.16 7.97 4.97
N GLY A 64 17.03 7.72 3.99
CA GLY A 64 16.76 8.03 2.57
C GLY A 64 15.55 7.30 1.99
N ALA A 65 15.51 5.97 2.11
CA ALA A 65 14.44 5.16 1.52
C ALA A 65 13.05 5.48 2.11
N PRO A 66 12.87 5.56 3.45
CA PRO A 66 11.61 6.02 4.05
C PRO A 66 11.18 7.41 3.58
N GLN A 67 12.10 8.37 3.53
CA GLN A 67 11.78 9.75 3.14
C GLN A 67 11.29 9.85 1.70
N VAL A 68 11.92 9.14 0.76
CA VAL A 68 11.49 9.14 -0.66
C VAL A 68 10.07 8.60 -0.79
N ILE A 69 9.77 7.47 -0.13
CA ILE A 69 8.43 6.88 -0.16
C ILE A 69 7.40 7.85 0.45
N ILE A 70 7.72 8.45 1.60
CA ILE A 70 6.83 9.41 2.28
C ILE A 70 6.57 10.62 1.39
N VAL A 71 7.59 11.23 0.78
CA VAL A 71 7.45 12.42 -0.07
C VAL A 71 6.63 12.11 -1.32
N ILE A 72 6.89 10.99 -2.01
CA ILE A 72 6.10 10.58 -3.18
C ILE A 72 4.63 10.35 -2.78
N THR A 73 4.40 9.65 -1.68
CA THR A 73 3.05 9.36 -1.18
C THR A 73 2.33 10.64 -0.80
N LEU A 74 3.01 11.56 -0.11
CA LEU A 74 2.48 12.86 0.27
C LEU A 74 2.09 13.68 -0.98
N ALA A 75 2.95 13.72 -2.00
CA ALA A 75 2.66 14.42 -3.24
C ALA A 75 1.41 13.86 -3.94
N ILE A 76 1.29 12.53 -4.05
CA ILE A 76 0.12 11.89 -4.66
C ILE A 76 -1.15 12.19 -3.86
N ILE A 77 -1.10 12.09 -2.53
CA ILE A 77 -2.28 12.38 -1.68
C ILE A 77 -2.68 13.85 -1.79
N LEU A 78 -1.72 14.77 -1.76
CA LEU A 78 -2.00 16.21 -1.90
C LEU A 78 -2.61 16.53 -3.26
N ILE A 79 -2.09 15.95 -4.34
CA ILE A 79 -2.64 16.12 -5.70
C ILE A 79 -4.06 15.56 -5.76
N THR A 80 -4.28 14.33 -5.30
CA THR A 80 -5.60 13.68 -5.36
C THR A 80 -6.64 14.35 -4.47
N LEU A 81 -6.26 14.76 -3.26
CA LEU A 81 -7.11 15.50 -2.33
C LEU A 81 -7.47 16.88 -2.88
N SER A 82 -6.49 17.62 -3.39
CA SER A 82 -6.76 18.93 -4.02
C SER A 82 -7.70 18.76 -5.21
N ASN A 83 -7.43 17.78 -6.08
CA ASN A 83 -8.26 17.45 -7.21
C ASN A 83 -9.70 17.09 -6.78
N ALA A 84 -9.87 16.34 -5.70
CA ALA A 84 -11.19 16.03 -5.15
C ALA A 84 -11.91 17.28 -4.62
N ILE A 85 -11.24 18.10 -3.80
CA ILE A 85 -11.84 19.31 -3.20
C ILE A 85 -12.24 20.33 -4.28
N PHE A 86 -11.40 20.55 -5.28
CA PHE A 86 -11.63 21.58 -6.30
C PHE A 86 -12.44 21.11 -7.51
N ARG A 87 -12.59 19.80 -7.78
CA ARG A 87 -13.40 19.34 -8.92
C ARG A 87 -14.81 18.88 -8.57
N ARG A 88 -15.09 18.62 -7.29
CA ARG A 88 -16.41 18.17 -6.82
C ARG A 88 -17.58 19.08 -7.20
N GLY A 89 -17.34 20.38 -7.30
CA GLY A 89 -18.38 21.36 -7.66
C GLY A 89 -18.67 21.44 -9.17
N ASN A 90 -17.97 20.70 -10.02
CA ASN A 90 -18.20 20.72 -11.47
C ASN A 90 -19.21 19.66 -11.92
N GLU A 91 -20.10 20.09 -12.82
CA GLU A 91 -21.05 19.22 -13.49
C GLU A 91 -20.29 18.19 -14.34
N GLY A 92 -20.39 16.90 -13.98
CA GLY A 92 -19.66 15.80 -14.64
C GLY A 92 -18.49 15.23 -13.82
N TYR A 93 -18.21 15.74 -12.63
CA TYR A 93 -17.28 15.07 -11.70
C TYR A 93 -17.91 13.76 -11.18
N SER A 94 -17.33 12.63 -11.58
CA SER A 94 -17.65 11.32 -11.00
C SER A 94 -16.71 11.03 -9.84
N GLU A 95 -17.29 10.99 -8.64
CA GLU A 95 -16.60 10.65 -7.40
C GLU A 95 -16.12 9.19 -7.47
N GLY A 96 -14.80 8.97 -7.45
CA GLY A 96 -14.16 7.67 -7.70
C GLY A 96 -12.99 7.73 -8.68
N SER A 97 -12.86 8.78 -9.51
CA SER A 97 -11.84 8.85 -10.56
C SER A 97 -10.38 9.02 -10.10
N ALA A 98 -10.12 9.46 -8.86
CA ALA A 98 -8.76 9.87 -8.44
C ALA A 98 -8.08 8.91 -7.44
N LEU A 99 -8.87 8.08 -6.74
CA LEU A 99 -8.42 7.11 -5.74
C LEU A 99 -9.55 6.10 -5.58
N ASP A 100 -9.82 5.33 -6.63
CA ASP A 100 -10.90 4.35 -6.62
C ASP A 100 -10.54 3.16 -5.71
N LEU A 101 -10.67 3.40 -4.41
CA LEU A 101 -10.90 2.36 -3.41
C LEU A 101 -12.41 2.15 -3.22
N SER A 102 -13.25 2.47 -4.22
CA SER A 102 -14.58 1.86 -4.29
C SER A 102 -14.37 0.39 -4.64
N SER A 103 -14.01 -0.37 -3.61
CA SER A 103 -14.36 -1.78 -3.62
C SER A 103 -15.87 -1.79 -3.81
N ASP A 104 -16.31 -2.50 -4.86
CA ASP A 104 -17.71 -2.68 -5.24
C ASP A 104 -18.47 -3.33 -4.06
N LEU A 105 -18.85 -2.48 -3.11
CA LEU A 105 -19.50 -2.81 -1.85
C LEU A 105 -20.98 -2.41 -1.89
N GLY A 106 -21.45 -1.98 -3.07
CA GLY A 106 -22.79 -1.49 -3.35
C GLY A 106 -23.84 -2.59 -3.20
N GLY A 107 -24.16 -2.93 -1.95
CA GLY A 107 -25.17 -3.93 -1.60
C GLY A 107 -24.89 -4.70 -0.31
N LEU A 108 -23.71 -4.55 0.31
CA LEU A 108 -23.40 -5.24 1.55
C LEU A 108 -24.04 -4.55 2.75
N ALA A 109 -24.68 -5.34 3.62
CA ALA A 109 -25.14 -4.88 4.91
C ALA A 109 -23.97 -4.27 5.70
N ARG A 110 -24.21 -3.13 6.38
CA ARG A 110 -23.20 -2.38 7.14
C ARG A 110 -22.39 -3.25 8.12
N THR A 111 -23.04 -4.25 8.70
CA THR A 111 -22.41 -5.24 9.59
C THR A 111 -21.35 -6.07 8.85
N SER A 112 -21.67 -6.60 7.68
CA SER A 112 -20.73 -7.39 6.86
C SER A 112 -19.55 -6.56 6.37
N TYR A 113 -19.78 -5.27 6.08
CA TYR A 113 -18.71 -4.32 5.77
C TYR A 113 -17.75 -4.15 6.96
N ASN A 114 -18.28 -3.85 8.15
CA ASN A 114 -17.46 -3.65 9.34
C ASN A 114 -16.63 -4.89 9.71
N PHE A 115 -17.21 -6.09 9.57
CA PHE A 115 -16.46 -7.33 9.82
C PHE A 115 -15.29 -7.52 8.86
N ARG A 116 -15.46 -7.19 7.57
CA ARG A 116 -14.37 -7.27 6.58
C ARG A 116 -13.26 -6.26 6.88
N VAL A 117 -13.63 -5.04 7.29
CA VAL A 117 -12.65 -4.02 7.71
C VAL A 117 -11.89 -4.49 8.94
N PHE A 118 -12.59 -5.05 9.93
CA PHE A 118 -11.98 -5.56 11.15
C PHE A 118 -11.06 -6.76 10.88
N GLU A 119 -11.47 -7.68 10.01
CA GLU A 119 -10.66 -8.83 9.57
C GLU A 119 -9.37 -8.34 8.88
N PHE A 120 -9.47 -7.37 7.98
CA PHE A 120 -8.30 -6.76 7.34
C PHE A 120 -7.36 -6.11 8.38
N PHE A 121 -7.93 -5.40 9.35
CA PHE A 121 -7.15 -4.79 10.42
C PHE A 121 -6.46 -5.83 11.30
N LEU A 122 -7.12 -6.95 11.61
CA LEU A 122 -6.52 -8.07 12.32
C LEU A 122 -5.36 -8.69 11.55
N TRP A 123 -5.48 -8.83 10.22
CA TRP A 123 -4.38 -9.29 9.38
C TRP A 123 -3.18 -8.33 9.44
N LEU A 124 -3.40 -7.02 9.42
CA LEU A 124 -2.33 -6.03 9.59
C LEU A 124 -1.67 -6.12 10.97
N CYS A 125 -2.46 -6.19 12.05
CA CYS A 125 -1.93 -6.38 13.39
C CYS A 125 -1.14 -7.68 13.52
N GLY A 126 -1.64 -8.77 12.96
CA GLY A 126 -0.95 -10.07 12.91
C GLY A 126 0.36 -10.01 12.14
N PHE A 127 0.40 -9.28 11.03
CA PHE A 127 1.63 -9.04 10.27
C PHE A 127 2.67 -8.27 11.07
N VAL A 128 2.28 -7.16 11.71
CA VAL A 128 3.18 -6.35 12.53
C VAL A 128 3.72 -7.18 13.71
N PHE A 129 2.86 -7.97 14.34
CA PHE A 129 3.26 -8.86 15.43
C PHE A 129 4.25 -9.94 14.94
N ALA A 130 3.97 -10.61 13.83
CA ALA A 130 4.86 -11.61 13.26
C ALA A 130 6.21 -11.00 12.83
N TRP A 131 6.20 -9.77 12.33
CA TRP A 131 7.43 -9.05 11.99
C TRP A 131 8.26 -8.75 13.23
N TRP A 132 7.64 -8.25 14.30
CA TRP A 132 8.33 -8.00 15.56
C TRP A 132 8.94 -9.28 16.16
N VAL A 133 8.23 -10.41 16.06
CA VAL A 133 8.70 -11.70 16.60
C VAL A 133 9.79 -12.32 15.74
N GLY A 134 9.53 -12.52 14.44
CA GLY A 134 10.34 -13.36 13.56
C GLY A 134 11.12 -12.62 12.47
N GLY A 135 10.93 -11.31 12.33
CA GLY A 135 11.49 -10.54 11.23
C GLY A 135 10.60 -10.53 9.99
N ILE A 136 10.93 -9.64 9.06
CA ILE A 136 10.06 -9.32 7.91
C ILE A 136 9.90 -10.49 6.93
N LEU A 137 10.93 -11.32 6.71
CA LEU A 137 10.86 -12.48 5.80
C LEU A 137 9.92 -13.57 6.32
N VAL A 138 9.95 -13.83 7.62
CA VAL A 138 9.04 -14.79 8.28
C VAL A 138 7.62 -14.21 8.27
N ALA A 139 7.47 -12.94 8.62
CA ALA A 139 6.18 -12.26 8.62
C ALA A 139 5.54 -12.25 7.23
N SER A 140 6.29 -11.90 6.18
CA SER A 140 5.79 -11.90 4.80
C SER A 140 5.39 -13.29 4.35
N THR A 141 6.18 -14.31 4.69
CA THR A 141 5.88 -15.71 4.37
C THR A 141 4.58 -16.16 5.04
N LEU A 142 4.45 -15.96 6.35
CA LEU A 142 3.25 -16.31 7.11
C LEU A 142 2.04 -15.54 6.62
N PHE A 143 2.21 -14.27 6.29
CA PHE A 143 1.12 -13.43 5.78
C PHE A 143 0.64 -13.89 4.41
N VAL A 144 1.55 -14.14 3.46
CA VAL A 144 1.18 -14.63 2.12
C VAL A 144 0.47 -15.98 2.23
N ILE A 145 1.04 -16.93 2.98
CA ILE A 145 0.42 -18.25 3.18
C ILE A 145 -0.94 -18.10 3.85
N GLY A 146 -1.00 -17.38 4.97
CA GLY A 146 -2.23 -17.21 5.74
C GLY A 146 -3.33 -16.54 4.93
N TYR A 147 -3.01 -15.42 4.30
CA TYR A 147 -3.99 -14.66 3.53
C TYR A 147 -4.47 -15.43 2.29
N MET A 148 -3.55 -16.03 1.51
CA MET A 148 -3.94 -16.78 0.31
C MET A 148 -4.70 -18.07 0.64
N ARG A 149 -4.37 -18.75 1.74
CA ARG A 149 -5.02 -20.01 2.13
C ARG A 149 -6.36 -19.79 2.82
N ILE A 150 -6.44 -18.82 3.72
CA ILE A 150 -7.67 -18.57 4.50
C ILE A 150 -8.66 -17.71 3.70
N ARG A 151 -8.18 -16.65 3.04
CA ARG A 151 -9.05 -15.70 2.34
C ARG A 151 -9.19 -15.99 0.86
N GLY A 152 -8.08 -16.32 0.19
CA GLY A 152 -8.06 -16.59 -1.25
C GLY A 152 -8.54 -18.01 -1.62
N ASN A 153 -8.51 -18.96 -0.68
CA ASN A 153 -8.65 -20.40 -0.95
C ASN A 153 -7.79 -20.88 -2.13
N GLU A 154 -6.61 -20.28 -2.28
CA GLU A 154 -5.73 -20.51 -3.42
C GLU A 154 -5.02 -21.87 -3.31
N SER A 155 -4.65 -22.42 -4.46
CA SER A 155 -3.91 -23.69 -4.51
C SER A 155 -2.55 -23.58 -3.82
N LEU A 156 -2.07 -24.70 -3.27
CA LEU A 156 -0.75 -24.75 -2.62
C LEU A 156 0.38 -24.39 -3.59
N GLY A 157 0.27 -24.77 -4.87
CA GLY A 157 1.23 -24.40 -5.89
C GLY A 157 1.30 -22.89 -6.13
N MET A 158 0.15 -22.23 -6.24
CA MET A 158 0.10 -20.77 -6.41
C MET A 158 0.64 -20.05 -5.16
N THR A 159 0.24 -20.52 -3.98
CA THR A 159 0.73 -19.97 -2.70
C THR A 159 2.25 -20.10 -2.58
N ALA A 160 2.80 -21.28 -2.88
CA ALA A 160 4.25 -21.51 -2.85
C ALA A 160 4.99 -20.63 -3.87
N ALA A 161 4.46 -20.49 -5.09
CA ALA A 161 5.04 -19.59 -6.09
C ALA A 161 5.09 -18.13 -5.60
N TYR A 162 4.01 -17.64 -4.98
CA TYR A 162 3.98 -16.30 -4.40
C TYR A 162 4.96 -16.13 -3.24
N VAL A 163 5.04 -17.09 -2.33
CA VAL A 163 6.01 -17.07 -1.22
C VAL A 163 7.43 -16.98 -1.75
N VAL A 164 7.77 -17.80 -2.76
CA VAL A 164 9.11 -17.80 -3.35
C VAL A 164 9.38 -16.47 -4.06
N VAL A 165 8.48 -16.00 -4.92
CA VAL A 165 8.69 -14.77 -5.70
C VAL A 165 8.76 -13.54 -4.79
N ILE A 166 7.82 -13.39 -3.85
CA ILE A 166 7.81 -12.26 -2.90
C ILE A 166 9.03 -12.37 -1.97
N GLY A 167 9.34 -13.56 -1.46
CA GLY A 167 10.50 -13.79 -0.59
C GLY A 167 11.81 -13.41 -1.28
N CYS A 168 12.02 -13.88 -2.52
CA CYS A 168 13.17 -13.49 -3.33
C CYS A 168 13.19 -11.98 -3.59
N LEU A 169 12.05 -11.36 -3.92
CA LEU A 169 12.00 -9.93 -4.18
C LEU A 169 12.36 -9.10 -2.94
N ILE A 170 11.82 -9.46 -1.77
CA ILE A 170 12.18 -8.82 -0.51
C ILE A 170 13.68 -9.02 -0.23
N TYR A 171 14.19 -10.24 -0.39
CA TYR A 171 15.61 -10.53 -0.22
C TYR A 171 16.46 -9.62 -1.11
N PHE A 172 16.22 -9.59 -2.43
CA PHE A 172 17.00 -8.77 -3.36
C PHE A 172 16.87 -7.26 -3.07
N LEU A 173 15.66 -6.79 -2.79
CA LEU A 173 15.42 -5.37 -2.56
C LEU A 173 16.16 -4.87 -1.31
N PHE A 174 16.14 -5.64 -0.22
CA PHE A 174 16.76 -5.24 1.04
C PHE A 174 18.27 -5.53 1.07
N ASP A 175 18.69 -6.71 0.60
CA ASP A 175 20.09 -7.14 0.61
C ASP A 175 20.93 -6.44 -0.47
N GLN A 176 20.40 -6.32 -1.69
CA GLN A 176 21.14 -5.78 -2.84
C GLN A 176 20.71 -4.35 -3.21
N GLY A 177 19.47 -3.98 -2.94
CA GLY A 177 18.96 -2.64 -3.27
C GLY A 177 19.35 -1.62 -2.21
N PHE A 178 18.85 -1.83 -0.99
CA PHE A 178 18.95 -0.83 0.06
C PHE A 178 20.21 -0.93 0.92
N HIS A 179 20.85 -2.09 1.03
CA HIS A 179 22.01 -2.31 1.91
C HIS A 179 21.77 -1.82 3.36
N ILE A 180 20.50 -1.82 3.81
CA ILE A 180 20.11 -1.38 5.14
C ILE A 180 20.10 -2.57 6.08
N ALA A 181 20.60 -2.37 7.29
CA ALA A 181 20.56 -3.38 8.32
C ALA A 181 19.15 -3.84 8.66
N TRP A 182 18.93 -5.15 8.60
CA TRP A 182 17.61 -5.73 8.87
C TRP A 182 17.20 -5.47 10.31
N PRO A 183 15.95 -5.04 10.57
CA PRO A 183 15.45 -4.78 11.91
C PRO A 183 15.63 -5.99 12.84
N GLU A 184 16.05 -5.73 14.08
CA GLU A 184 16.11 -6.73 15.14
C GLU A 184 14.73 -7.37 15.36
N SER A 185 14.69 -8.70 15.44
CA SER A 185 13.49 -9.46 15.81
C SER A 185 13.70 -10.17 17.14
N LEU A 186 12.61 -10.46 17.87
CA LEU A 186 12.72 -11.16 19.16
C LEU A 186 13.44 -12.49 19.03
N VAL A 187 13.14 -13.28 17.99
CA VAL A 187 13.81 -14.56 17.74
C VAL A 187 15.31 -14.36 17.55
N ARG A 188 15.72 -13.32 16.84
CA ARG A 188 17.14 -12.98 16.64
C ARG A 188 17.82 -12.51 17.92
N SER A 189 17.08 -11.83 18.81
CA SER A 189 17.61 -11.41 20.12
C SER A 189 17.80 -12.58 21.08
N MET A 190 16.95 -13.62 20.99
CA MET A 190 17.00 -14.80 21.87
C MET A 190 17.95 -15.90 21.38
N PHE A 191 18.20 -15.99 20.07
CA PHE A 191 19.08 -16.99 19.47
C PHE A 191 20.25 -16.33 18.70
N PRO A 192 21.37 -16.05 19.39
CA PRO A 192 22.53 -15.38 18.80
C PRO A 192 23.16 -16.14 17.63
N GLU A 193 22.98 -17.46 17.59
CA GLU A 193 23.51 -18.36 16.55
C GLU A 193 22.88 -18.10 15.17
N LEU A 194 21.66 -17.54 15.13
CA LEU A 194 20.98 -17.20 13.88
C LEU A 194 21.45 -15.86 13.27
N ARG A 195 22.28 -15.10 13.99
CA ARG A 195 22.83 -13.81 13.51
C ARG A 195 23.73 -13.97 12.29
N GLY A 196 24.28 -15.16 12.02
CA GLY A 196 25.14 -15.43 10.86
C GLY A 196 24.45 -16.04 9.65
N ILE A 197 23.17 -16.44 9.77
CA ILE A 197 22.43 -17.14 8.69
C ILE A 197 21.42 -16.20 8.01
N ILE A 198 20.88 -15.23 8.74
CA ILE A 198 20.02 -14.19 8.18
C ILE A 198 20.94 -13.07 7.69
N PRO A 199 20.98 -12.76 6.38
CA PRO A 199 21.93 -11.80 5.85
C PRO A 199 21.72 -10.46 6.53
N THR A 200 22.75 -10.05 7.25
CA THR A 200 23.03 -8.67 7.63
C THR A 200 23.91 -8.09 6.57
N ILE A 201 23.48 -6.98 6.00
CA ILE A 201 24.38 -5.84 6.10
C ILE A 201 24.05 -5.16 7.43
#